data_AF-A0A9W8W9A3-F1
#
_entry.id   AF-A0A9W8W9A3-F1
#
_cell.length_a   1.000
_cell.length_b   1.000
_cell.length_c   1.000
_cell.angle_alpha   90.00
_cell.angle_beta   90.00
_cell.angle_gamma   90.00
#
_symmetry.space_group_name_H-M   'P 1'
#
loop_
_entity.id
_entity.type
_entity.pdbx_description
1 polymer ?
#
loop_
_entity_poly.entity_id
_entity_poly.type
_entity_poly.pdbx_seq_one_letter_code
_entity_poly.pdbx_strand_id
1 'polypeptide(L)'
;MLLFCPHCANILTVSFTSTRTNRLECRTCPFEHHITEPVFSRRMYERVEKEDVFGGPGAWDNAQKGRVQCPNEGCDGDEAAFFQVQIRSADEPMTTFYKCMTCGHRWREN
;
A
#
# COMPACT_ATOMS: atom_id res chain seq x y z
N MET A 1 -2.24 -19.89 -10.61
CA MET A 1 -3.48 -20.70 -10.68
C MET A 1 -3.84 -21.10 -9.26
N LEU A 2 -5.04 -20.77 -8.82
CA LEU A 2 -5.62 -21.32 -7.59
C LEU A 2 -6.36 -22.60 -8.00
N LEU A 3 -6.01 -23.73 -7.41
CA LEU A 3 -6.61 -25.03 -7.72
C LEU A 3 -7.72 -25.30 -6.70
N PHE A 4 -8.93 -25.56 -7.21
CA PHE A 4 -10.12 -25.82 -6.43
C PHE A 4 -10.53 -27.29 -6.54
N CYS A 5 -11.13 -27.83 -5.49
CA CYS A 5 -11.70 -29.17 -5.52
C CYS A 5 -12.93 -29.20 -6.45
N PRO A 6 -13.06 -30.19 -7.36
CA PRO A 6 -14.22 -30.29 -8.25
C PRO A 6 -15.53 -30.63 -7.53
N HIS A 7 -15.46 -31.12 -6.29
CA HIS A 7 -16.65 -31.60 -5.59
C HIS A 7 -17.24 -30.59 -4.60
N CYS A 8 -16.39 -29.87 -3.87
CA CYS A 8 -16.82 -28.89 -2.85
C CYS A 8 -16.37 -27.46 -3.14
N ALA A 9 -15.71 -27.20 -4.28
CA ALA A 9 -15.18 -25.89 -4.69
C ALA A 9 -14.25 -25.21 -3.67
N ASN A 10 -13.76 -25.94 -2.66
CA ASN A 10 -12.82 -25.42 -1.67
C ASN A 10 -11.39 -25.41 -2.22
N ILE A 11 -10.57 -24.52 -1.65
CA ILE A 11 -9.16 -24.41 -2.00
C ILE A 11 -8.41 -25.69 -1.60
N LEU A 12 -7.55 -26.18 -2.50
CA LEU A 12 -6.70 -27.32 -2.21
C LEU A 12 -5.44 -26.87 -1.47
N THR A 13 -5.06 -27.63 -0.44
CA THR A 13 -3.84 -27.40 0.33
C THR A 13 -2.76 -28.41 -0.06
N VAL A 14 -1.50 -27.99 -0.02
CA VAL A 14 -0.37 -28.89 -0.31
C VAL A 14 -0.06 -29.72 0.94
N SER A 15 0.00 -31.03 0.80
CA SER A 15 0.49 -31.94 1.84
C SER A 15 1.53 -32.92 1.28
N PHE A 16 2.34 -33.45 2.19
CA PHE A 16 3.42 -34.37 1.85
C PHE A 16 2.95 -35.82 1.98
N THR A 17 3.25 -36.64 0.98
CA THR A 17 2.98 -38.09 1.02
C THR A 17 4.25 -38.84 1.41
N SER A 18 4.11 -40.00 2.06
CA SER A 18 5.23 -40.88 2.43
C SER A 18 6.14 -41.28 1.26
N THR A 19 5.63 -41.21 0.03
CA THR A 19 6.33 -41.47 -1.24
C THR A 19 7.25 -40.34 -1.71
N ARG A 20 7.59 -39.37 -0.85
CA ARG A 20 8.41 -38.17 -1.18
C ARG A 20 7.84 -37.27 -2.28
N THR A 21 6.53 -37.38 -2.54
CA THR A 21 5.82 -36.55 -3.50
C THR A 21 4.80 -35.66 -2.79
N ASN A 22 4.58 -34.47 -3.35
CA ASN A 22 3.56 -33.55 -2.86
C ASN A 22 2.20 -33.94 -3.45
N ARG A 23 1.13 -33.80 -2.66
CA ARG A 23 -0.25 -33.95 -3.11
C ARG A 23 -1.05 -32.71 -2.75
N LEU A 24 -2.13 -32.48 -3.48
CA LEU A 24 -3.15 -31.49 -3.18
C LEU A 24 -4.30 -32.20 -2.49
N GLU A 25 -4.53 -31.85 -1.22
CA GLU A 25 -5.61 -32.39 -0.41
C GLU A 25 -6.66 -31.32 -0.14
N CYS A 26 -7.93 -31.72 -0.22
CA CYS A 26 -9.03 -30.90 0.28
C CYS A 26 -9.21 -31.12 1.79
N ARG A 27 -9.46 -30.05 2.55
CA ARG A 27 -9.72 -30.15 4.00
C ARG A 27 -11.15 -30.56 4.36
N THR A 28 -12.04 -30.57 3.37
CA THR A 28 -13.49 -30.75 3.60
C THR A 28 -14.02 -32.05 2.99
N CYS A 29 -13.36 -32.59 1.97
CA CYS A 29 -13.75 -33.83 1.31
C CYS A 29 -12.52 -34.72 1.09
N PRO A 30 -12.67 -36.03 0.86
CA PRO A 30 -11.56 -36.98 0.71
C PRO A 30 -10.87 -36.88 -0.67
N PHE A 31 -10.99 -35.73 -1.35
CA PHE A 31 -10.36 -35.51 -2.64
C PHE A 31 -8.86 -35.31 -2.45
N GLU A 32 -8.08 -36.19 -3.10
CA GLU A 32 -6.63 -36.11 -3.19
C GLU A 32 -6.21 -36.08 -4.66
N HIS A 33 -5.26 -35.21 -4.98
CA HIS A 33 -4.66 -35.12 -6.32
C HIS A 33 -3.14 -35.12 -6.20
N HIS A 34 -2.48 -36.14 -6.74
CA HIS A 34 -1.04 -36.26 -6.72
C HIS A 34 -0.40 -35.31 -7.73
N ILE A 35 0.60 -34.54 -7.29
CA ILE A 35 1.35 -33.64 -8.16
C ILE A 35 2.44 -34.46 -8.86
N THR A 36 2.21 -34.81 -10.13
CA THR A 36 3.19 -35.48 -11.00
C THR A 36 4.18 -34.50 -11.61
N GLU A 37 3.72 -33.30 -11.97
CA GLU A 37 4.53 -32.26 -12.59
C GLU A 37 4.66 -31.03 -11.67
N PRO A 38 5.80 -30.33 -11.67
CA PRO A 38 5.98 -29.16 -10.81
C PRO A 38 5.04 -28.03 -11.21
N VAL A 39 4.04 -27.74 -10.37
CA VAL A 39 3.11 -26.62 -10.56
C VAL A 39 3.65 -25.38 -9.86
N PHE A 40 3.91 -24.31 -10.62
CA PHE A 40 4.31 -23.01 -10.09
C PHE A 40 3.47 -21.90 -10.74
N SER A 41 3.17 -20.86 -9.96
CA SER A 41 2.43 -19.69 -10.42
C SER A 41 3.11 -18.43 -9.91
N ARG A 42 4.16 -17.99 -10.59
CA ARG A 42 4.82 -16.72 -10.29
C ARG A 42 4.25 -15.63 -11.18
N ARG A 43 3.59 -14.64 -10.59
CA ARG A 43 3.31 -13.37 -11.27
C ARG A 43 4.35 -12.36 -10.80
N MET A 44 5.02 -11.72 -11.75
CA MET A 44 5.83 -10.54 -11.46
C MET A 44 4.89 -9.36 -11.53
N TYR A 45 4.74 -8.65 -10.41
CA TYR A 45 4.05 -7.38 -10.39
C TYR A 45 5.10 -6.30 -10.64
N GLU A 46 4.86 -5.44 -11.62
CA GLU A 46 5.57 -4.19 -11.72
C GLU A 46 5.20 -3.35 -10.50
N ARG A 47 6.21 -2.80 -9.81
CA ARG A 47 5.96 -1.87 -8.73
C ARG A 47 5.50 -0.57 -9.37
N VAL A 48 4.22 -0.26 -9.23
CA VAL A 48 3.72 1.09 -9.54
C VAL A 48 4.45 2.05 -8.61
N GLU A 49 5.06 3.09 -9.16
CA GLU A 49 5.62 4.17 -8.36
C GLU A 49 4.48 4.76 -7.53
N LYS A 50 4.65 4.77 -6.21
CA LYS A 50 3.64 5.36 -5.33
C LYS A 50 3.61 6.84 -5.63
N GLU A 51 2.50 7.32 -6.16
CA GLU A 51 2.22 8.73 -6.21
C GLU A 51 2.30 9.31 -4.80
N ASP A 52 2.79 10.54 -4.72
CA ASP A 52 2.79 11.28 -3.46
C ASP A 52 1.36 11.36 -2.93
N VAL A 53 1.18 11.13 -1.63
CA VAL A 53 -0.14 11.06 -0.98
C VAL A 53 -0.93 12.35 -1.17
N PHE A 54 -0.23 13.46 -1.40
CA PHE A 54 -0.81 14.78 -1.66
C PHE A 54 -0.97 15.11 -3.15
N GLY A 55 -0.81 14.14 -4.04
CA GLY A 55 -1.03 14.28 -5.48
C GLY A 55 0.17 14.82 -6.27
N GLY A 56 0.08 14.65 -7.60
CA GLY A 56 1.09 15.04 -8.57
C GLY A 56 1.25 16.56 -8.76
N PRO A 57 1.93 16.99 -9.84
CA PRO A 57 2.12 18.41 -10.14
C PRO A 57 0.77 19.13 -10.29
N GLY A 58 0.50 20.11 -9.42
CA GLY A 58 -0.75 20.89 -9.39
C GLY A 58 -1.67 20.60 -8.20
N ALA A 59 -1.41 19.55 -7.42
CA ALA A 59 -2.28 19.21 -6.29
C ALA A 59 -2.29 20.25 -5.15
N TRP A 60 -1.28 21.12 -5.10
CA TRP A 60 -1.17 22.21 -4.12
C TRP A 60 -1.77 23.54 -4.61
N ASP A 61 -2.27 23.62 -5.84
CA ASP A 61 -2.75 24.88 -6.42
C ASP A 61 -4.07 25.33 -5.79
N ASN A 62 -4.90 24.37 -5.35
CA ASN A 62 -6.16 24.61 -4.66
C ASN A 62 -6.03 24.56 -3.13
N ALA A 63 -4.81 24.41 -2.61
CA ALA A 63 -4.56 24.35 -1.17
C ALA A 63 -4.84 25.71 -0.51
N GLN A 64 -5.28 25.67 0.75
CA GLN A 64 -5.40 26.89 1.53
C GLN A 64 -4.00 27.46 1.79
N LYS A 65 -3.86 28.79 1.67
CA LYS A 65 -2.60 29.50 1.89
C LYS A 65 -2.68 30.24 3.22
N GLY A 66 -1.67 30.04 4.05
CA GLY A 66 -1.51 30.71 5.34
C GLY A 66 -0.17 31.44 5.41
N ARG A 67 -0.08 32.44 6.30
CA ARG A 67 1.19 33.07 6.63
C ARG A 67 1.93 32.21 7.66
N VAL A 68 2.94 31.48 7.21
CA VAL A 68 3.78 30.59 8.03
C VAL A 68 5.22 30.70 7.53
N GLN A 69 6.14 30.95 8.46
CA GLN A 69 7.58 31.00 8.18
C GLN A 69 8.11 29.63 7.76
N CYS A 70 8.86 29.59 6.67
CA CYS A 70 9.51 28.37 6.22
C CYS A 70 10.64 27.96 7.18
N PRO A 71 10.68 26.72 7.69
CA PRO A 71 11.74 26.27 8.61
C PRO A 71 13.07 25.94 7.91
N ASN A 72 13.20 26.26 6.62
CA ASN A 72 14.36 25.86 5.82
C ASN A 72 15.43 26.94 5.91
N GLU A 73 16.63 26.56 6.35
CA GLU A 73 17.80 27.42 6.45
C GLU A 73 18.20 27.90 5.04
N GLY A 74 17.79 29.12 4.68
CA GLY A 74 17.99 29.71 3.35
C GLY A 74 16.71 30.11 2.60
N CYS A 75 15.54 30.04 3.25
CA CYS A 75 14.29 30.56 2.69
C CYS A 75 13.52 31.41 3.70
N ASP A 76 13.48 32.73 3.48
CA ASP A 76 12.70 33.70 4.27
C ASP A 76 11.27 33.86 3.72
N GLY A 77 10.65 32.74 3.32
CA GLY A 77 9.30 32.74 2.76
C GLY A 77 8.24 32.73 3.87
N ASP A 78 7.38 33.75 3.88
CA ASP A 78 6.28 33.91 4.86
C ASP A 78 4.98 33.21 4.47
N GLU A 79 4.88 32.66 3.25
CA GLU A 79 3.64 32.06 2.72
C GLU A 79 3.81 30.56 2.44
N ALA A 80 2.90 29.77 3.04
CA ALA A 80 2.84 28.32 2.87
C ALA A 80 1.42 27.87 2.52
N ALA A 81 1.33 26.94 1.58
CA ALA A 81 0.12 26.18 1.33
C ALA A 81 0.02 25.06 2.37
N PHE A 82 -1.17 24.78 2.92
CA PHE A 82 -1.36 23.76 3.94
C PHE A 82 -2.56 22.84 3.69
N PHE A 83 -2.43 21.60 4.17
CA PHE A 83 -3.49 20.60 4.22
C PHE A 83 -3.56 19.97 5.61
N GLN A 84 -4.77 19.81 6.14
CA GLN A 84 -5.00 19.12 7.41
C GLN A 84 -5.58 17.74 7.12
N VAL A 85 -4.92 16.70 7.61
CA VAL A 85 -5.34 15.30 7.40
C VAL A 85 -5.35 14.56 8.71
N GLN A 86 -6.46 13.88 8.98
CA GLN A 86 -6.58 12.98 10.12
C GLN A 86 -5.89 11.65 9.80
N ILE A 87 -4.63 11.52 10.20
CA ILE A 87 -3.84 10.29 10.02
C ILE A 87 -3.87 9.36 11.26
N ARG A 88 -4.51 9.79 12.35
CA ARG A 88 -4.56 9.08 13.64
C ARG A 88 -6.01 8.96 14.16
N SER A 89 -6.18 8.32 15.31
CA SER A 89 -7.47 8.19 16.01
C SER A 89 -8.18 9.53 16.14
N ALA A 90 -9.51 9.52 16.18
CA ALA A 90 -10.32 10.74 16.22
C ALA A 90 -10.09 11.62 17.46
N ASP A 91 -9.50 11.06 18.53
CA ASP A 91 -9.18 11.77 19.77
C ASP A 91 -7.92 12.63 19.68
N GLU A 92 -7.10 12.46 18.63
CA GLU A 92 -5.89 13.26 18.40
C GLU A 92 -6.15 14.40 17.40
N PRO A 93 -5.49 15.57 17.58
CA PRO A 93 -5.65 16.68 16.65
C PRO A 93 -5.21 16.32 15.23
N MET A 94 -5.75 17.03 14.24
CA MET A 94 -5.39 16.83 12.84
C MET A 94 -3.93 17.21 12.58
N THR A 95 -3.21 16.37 11.84
CA THR A 95 -1.83 16.69 11.41
C THR A 95 -1.87 17.66 10.22
N THR A 96 -1.12 18.75 10.32
CA THR A 96 -1.03 19.78 9.27
C THR A 96 0.24 19.58 8.44
N PHE A 97 0.09 19.51 7.12
CA PHE A 97 1.17 19.43 6.15
C PHE A 97 1.31 20.76 5.45
N TYR A 98 2.53 21.30 5.42
CA TYR A 98 2.84 22.56 4.77
C TYR A 98 3.74 22.36 3.56
N LYS A 99 3.60 23.27 2.59
CA LYS A 99 4.50 23.45 1.46
C LYS A 99 4.80 24.93 1.29
N CYS A 100 6.07 25.30 1.37
CA CYS A 100 6.50 26.69 1.12
C CYS A 100 6.23 27.06 -0.34
N MET A 101 5.64 28.23 -0.57
CA MET A 101 5.39 28.74 -1.92
C MET A 101 6.67 29.24 -2.63
N THR A 102 7.71 29.60 -1.86
CA THR A 102 8.97 30.15 -2.38
C THR A 102 9.99 29.06 -2.72
N CYS A 103 10.29 28.14 -1.79
CA CYS A 103 11.30 27.10 -2.00
C CYS A 103 10.74 25.70 -2.28
N GLY A 104 9.42 25.50 -2.15
CA GLY A 104 8.79 24.20 -2.33
C GLY A 104 9.09 23.17 -1.23
N HIS A 105 9.80 23.56 -0.16
CA HIS A 105 10.07 22.70 0.99
C HIS A 105 8.76 22.27 1.65
N ARG A 106 8.69 20.99 2.05
CA ARG A 106 7.51 20.41 2.68
C ARG A 106 7.86 19.95 4.08
N TRP A 107 7.04 20.34 5.04
CA TRP A 107 7.19 19.94 6.43
C TRP A 107 5.82 19.60 7.02
N ARG A 108 5.84 18.93 8.18
CA ARG A 108 4.64 18.56 8.92
C ARG A 108 4.70 19.19 10.30
N GLU A 109 3.55 19.61 10.79
CA GLU A 109 3.34 20.12 12.15
C GLU A 109 2.18 19.35 12.79
N ASN A 110 2.34 19.02 14.06
CA ASN A 110 1.36 18.27 14.85
C ASN A 110 1.21 18.90 16.23
#